data_AF-A0A2E8U588-F1
#
_entry.id   AF-A0A2E8U588-F1
#
_cell.length_a   1.000
_cell.length_b   1.000
_cell.length_c   1.000
_cell.angle_alpha   90.00
_cell.angle_beta   90.00
_cell.angle_gamma   90.00
#
_symmetry.space_group_name_H-M   'P 1'
#
loop_
_entity.id
_entity.type
_entity.pdbx_description
1 polymer ?
#
loop_
_entity_poly.entity_id
_entity_poly.type
_entity_poly.pdbx_seq_one_letter_code
_entity_poly.pdbx_strand_id
1 'polypeptide(L)' 'MMNILMLNTGLFPDQETVLATEEHLGQKNSITHFDISTATQDDPAWDQLAIAILASDQIITL' A
#
# COMPACT_ATOMS: atom_id res chain seq x y z
N MET A 1 15.25 -7.84 4.39
CA MET A 1 13.80 -8.01 4.50
C MET A 1 13.24 -6.61 4.64
N MET A 2 12.49 -6.14 3.65
CA MET A 2 11.93 -4.79 3.64
C MET A 2 10.47 -4.80 4.08
N ASN A 3 10.00 -3.69 4.60
CA ASN A 3 8.58 -3.40 4.80
C ASN A 3 8.06 -2.63 3.58
N ILE A 4 7.20 -3.28 2.79
CA ILE A 4 6.59 -2.70 1.60
C ILE A 4 5.14 -2.34 1.94
N LEU A 5 4.76 -1.09 1.68
CA LEU A 5 3.38 -0.64 1.72
C LEU A 5 2.77 -0.65 0.33
N MET A 6 1.71 -1.44 0.12
CA MET A 6 0.84 -1.35 -1.04
C MET A 6 -0.31 -0.39 -0.72
N LEU A 7 -0.24 0.81 -1.28
CA LEU A 7 -1.21 1.88 -1.06
C LEU A 7 -2.20 1.92 -2.22
N ASN A 8 -3.42 1.41 -2.02
CA ASN A 8 -4.50 1.51 -2.99
C ASN A 8 -5.16 2.90 -2.91
N THR A 9 -5.00 3.69 -3.97
CA THR A 9 -5.62 5.00 -4.18
C THR A 9 -6.86 4.94 -5.06
N GLY A 10 -7.11 3.80 -5.73
CA GLY A 10 -8.18 3.65 -6.71
C GLY A 10 -7.93 4.41 -8.03
N LEU A 11 -6.72 4.96 -8.21
CA LEU A 11 -6.35 5.74 -9.39
C LEU A 11 -5.47 4.97 -10.37
N PHE A 12 -4.89 3.83 -9.97
CA PHE A 12 -4.02 3.06 -10.86
C PHE A 12 -4.86 2.18 -11.80
N PRO A 13 -4.73 2.35 -13.13
CA PRO A 13 -5.64 1.75 -14.10
C PRO A 13 -5.50 0.23 -14.25
N ASP A 14 -4.34 -0.34 -13.93
CA ASP A 14 -4.07 -1.78 -14.04
C ASP A 14 -3.45 -2.33 -12.73
N GLN A 15 -4.21 -2.20 -11.65
CA GLN A 15 -3.78 -2.69 -10.34
C GLN A 15 -3.60 -4.21 -10.30
N GLU A 16 -4.34 -4.97 -11.12
CA GLU A 16 -4.30 -6.44 -11.14
C GLU A 16 -2.93 -6.96 -11.57
N THR A 17 -2.31 -6.34 -12.58
CA THR A 17 -0.95 -6.72 -13.03
C THR A 17 0.09 -6.51 -11.93
N VAL A 18 -0.03 -5.44 -11.15
CA VAL A 18 0.92 -5.16 -10.05
C VAL A 18 0.67 -6.10 -8.87
N LEU A 19 -0.60 -6.34 -8.50
CA LEU A 19 -0.99 -7.30 -7.45
C LEU A 19 -0.55 -8.73 -7.80
N ALA A 20 -0.55 -9.12 -9.07
CA ALA A 20 -0.05 -10.43 -9.49
C ALA A 20 1.44 -10.64 -9.18
N THR A 21 2.22 -9.57 -8.97
CA THR A 21 3.63 -9.66 -8.57
C THR A 21 3.83 -9.78 -7.05
N GLU A 22 2.77 -9.62 -6.26
CA GLU A 22 2.83 -9.59 -4.81
C GLU A 22 3.32 -10.91 -4.20
N GLU A 23 2.88 -12.05 -4.74
CA GLU A 23 3.30 -13.37 -4.27
C GLU A 23 4.83 -13.53 -4.32
N HIS A 24 5.47 -13.00 -5.38
CA HIS A 24 6.92 -13.03 -5.50
C HIS A 24 7.61 -12.06 -4.53
N LEU A 25 7.02 -10.89 -4.27
CA LEU A 25 7.54 -9.89 -3.35
C LEU A 25 7.45 -10.34 -1.89
N GLY A 26 6.34 -11.00 -1.51
CA GLY A 26 6.04 -11.46 -0.15
C GLY A 26 6.93 -12.60 0.35
N GLN A 27 7.58 -13.33 -0.57
CA GLN A 27 8.52 -14.40 -0.20
C GLN A 27 9.77 -13.89 0.55
N LYS A 28 10.15 -12.62 0.37
CA LYS A 28 11.40 -12.05 0.92
C LYS A 28 11.19 -10.78 1.75
N ASN A 29 9.98 -10.23 1.72
CA ASN A 29 9.63 -8.94 2.30
C ASN A 29 8.32 -9.04 3.09
N SER A 30 8.11 -8.13 4.03
CA SER A 30 6.80 -7.91 4.65
C SER A 30 6.00 -6.97 3.76
N ILE A 31 4.74 -7.29 3.51
CA ILE A 31 3.82 -6.46 2.72
C ILE A 31 2.65 -6.05 3.61
N THR A 32 2.37 -4.76 3.65
CA THR A 32 1.21 -4.16 4.31
C THR A 32 0.34 -3.48 3.26
N HIS A 33 -0.96 -3.71 3.30
CA HIS A 33 -1.91 -3.07 2.39
C HIS A 33 -2.66 -1.96 3.11
N PHE A 34 -2.88 -0.86 2.41
CA PHE A 34 -3.68 0.24 2.91
C PHE A 34 -4.53 0.79 1.76
N ASP A 35 -5.84 0.87 1.98
CA ASP A 35 -6.79 1.34 0.97
C ASP A 35 -7.32 2.71 1.37
N ILE A 36 -7.12 3.69 0.50
CA ILE A 36 -7.66 5.05 0.60
C ILE A 36 -8.52 5.44 -0.61
N SER A 37 -8.90 4.48 -1.45
CA SER A 37 -9.70 4.73 -2.67
C SER A 37 -11.05 5.37 -2.39
N THR A 38 -11.54 5.25 -1.15
CA THR A 38 -12.80 5.83 -0.68
C THR A 38 -12.63 6.81 0.47
N ALA A 39 -11.39 7.09 0.88
CA ALA A 39 -11.11 7.96 2.02
C ALA A 39 -11.48 9.42 1.69
N THR A 40 -12.08 10.09 2.67
CA THR A 40 -12.40 11.53 2.59
C THR A 40 -11.37 12.34 3.37
N GLN A 41 -11.37 13.67 3.23
CA GLN A 41 -10.36 14.52 3.88
C GLN A 41 -10.34 14.41 5.41
N ASP A 42 -11.50 14.14 6.03
CA ASP A 42 -11.62 14.03 7.49
C ASP A 42 -11.52 12.59 8.00
N ASP A 43 -11.07 11.67 7.16
CA ASP A 43 -11.00 10.25 7.50
C ASP A 43 -9.92 9.99 8.57
N PRO A 44 -10.27 9.39 9.72
CA PRO A 44 -9.29 9.06 10.76
C PRO A 44 -8.22 8.06 10.28
N ALA A 45 -8.42 7.39 9.14
CA ALA A 45 -7.42 6.54 8.51
C ALA A 45 -6.15 7.30 8.10
N TRP A 46 -6.18 8.64 7.95
CA TRP A 46 -5.00 9.42 7.59
C TRP A 46 -3.85 9.29 8.60
N ASP A 47 -4.16 9.24 9.90
CA ASP A 47 -3.14 9.05 10.93
C ASP A 47 -2.48 7.67 10.82
N GLN A 48 -3.29 6.64 10.55
CA GLN A 48 -2.79 5.26 10.37
C GLN A 48 -1.98 5.13 9.08
N LEU A 49 -2.40 5.80 8.00
CA LEU A 49 -1.65 5.84 6.75
C LEU A 49 -0.29 6.52 6.95
N ALA A 50 -0.26 7.66 7.66
CA ALA A 50 0.99 8.36 7.95
C ALA A 50 1.98 7.47 8.73
N ILE A 51 1.49 6.73 9.72
CA ILE A 51 2.30 5.74 10.46
C ILE A 51 2.80 4.64 9.52
N ALA A 52 1.94 4.09 8.66
CA ALA A 52 2.32 3.04 7.72
C ALA A 52 3.38 3.51 6.71
N ILE A 53 3.23 4.73 6.18
CA ILE A 53 4.20 5.38 5.28
C ILE A 53 5.56 5.49 5.96
N LEU A 54 5.59 6.00 7.20
CA LEU A 54 6.84 6.20 7.95
C LEU A 54 7.52 4.89 8.35
N ALA A 55 6.77 3.80 8.52
CA ALA A 55 7.27 2.49 8.88
C ALA A 55 7.74 1.65 7.69
N SER A 56 7.53 2.13 6.46
CA SER A 56 7.80 1.40 5.23
C SER A 56 9.13 1.80 4.61
N ASP A 57 9.88 0.81 4.13
CA ASP A 57 11.11 1.03 3.35
C ASP A 57 10.78 1.37 1.90
N GLN A 58 9.62 0.91 1.40
CA GLN A 58 9.16 1.14 0.04
C GLN A 58 7.64 1.24 -0.01
N ILE A 59 7.13 2.11 -0.88
CA ILE A 59 5.70 2.29 -1.12
C ILE A 59 5.42 1.98 -2.60
N ILE A 60 4.43 1.14 -2.84
CA ILE A 60 3.88 0.84 -4.16
C ILE A 60 2.46 1.41 -4.19
N THR A 61 2.20 2.35 -5.09
CA THR A 61 0.89 2.99 -5.22
C THR A 61 0.06 2.27 -6.29
N LEU A 62 -1.12 1.81 -5.89
CA LEU A 62 -2.18 1.25 -6.73
C LEU A 62 -3.38 2.21 -6.76
#